data_AF-A0A1H5X0R2-F1
#
_entry.id   AF-A0A1H5X0R2-F1
#
_cell.length_a   1.000
_cell.length_b   1.000
_cell.length_c   1.000
_cell.angle_alpha   90.00
_cell.angle_beta   90.00
_cell.angle_gamma   90.00
#
_symmetry.space_group_name_H-M   'P 1'
#
loop_
_entity.id
_entity.type
_entity.pdbx_description
1 polymer ?
#
loop_
_entity_poly.entity_id
_entity_poly.type
_entity_poly.pdbx_seq_one_letter_code
_entity_poly.pdbx_strand_id
1 'polypeptide(L)'
;MLIDKAQLLTLTVPEMTVLVGGLRVLNANFYQSQNGVFTNRPEVLTNDFFLNLLDLGTTWKAASETDDLFVGSDRRAGGLKWIGTRVDLIFGSNS
;
A
#
# COMPACT_ATOMS: atom_id res chain seq x y z
N MET A 1 -11.11 6.35 7.51
CA MET A 1 -10.63 7.72 7.24
C MET A 1 -9.15 7.83 7.63
N LEU A 2 -8.26 7.98 6.65
CA LEU A 2 -6.81 8.10 6.85
C LEU A 2 -6.40 9.54 7.18
N ILE A 3 -6.84 10.49 6.34
CA ILE A 3 -6.49 11.91 6.44
C ILE A 3 -6.91 12.51 7.79
N ASP A 4 -8.12 12.20 8.26
CA ASP A 4 -8.60 12.65 9.57
C ASP A 4 -7.69 12.22 10.71
N LYS A 5 -7.21 10.97 10.70
CA LYS A 5 -6.27 10.50 11.72
C LYS A 5 -4.92 11.22 11.62
N ALA A 6 -4.43 11.46 10.41
CA ALA A 6 -3.20 12.22 10.20
C ALA A 6 -3.32 13.66 10.72
N GLN A 7 -4.48 14.30 10.49
CA GLN A 7 -4.77 15.64 10.99
C GLN A 7 -4.80 15.70 12.52
N LEU A 8 -5.42 14.73 13.19
CA LEU A 8 -5.42 14.63 14.66
C LEU A 8 -4.00 14.40 15.23
N LEU A 9 -3.13 13.73 14.48
CA LEU A 9 -1.73 13.52 14.82
C LEU A 9 -0.81 14.67 14.36
N THR A 10 -1.38 15.76 13.83
CA THR A 10 -0.65 16.95 13.34
C THR A 10 0.38 16.65 12.25
N LEU A 11 0.18 15.58 11.47
CA LEU A 11 1.10 15.18 10.40
C LEU A 11 0.89 16.00 9.14
N THR A 12 1.99 16.40 8.51
CA THR A 12 2.01 16.91 7.14
C THR A 12 1.80 15.76 6.13
N VAL A 13 1.47 16.10 4.88
CA VAL A 13 1.31 15.11 3.80
C VAL A 13 2.58 14.26 3.58
N PRO A 14 3.80 14.84 3.51
CA PRO A 14 5.02 14.04 3.40
C PRO A 14 5.27 13.12 4.60
N GLU A 15 5.04 13.60 5.83
CA GLU A 15 5.22 12.79 7.05
C GLU A 15 4.26 11.61 7.09
N MET A 16 2.97 11.84 6.81
CA MET A 16 1.98 10.77 6.70
C MET A 16 2.38 9.75 5.63
N THR A 17 2.88 10.21 4.48
CA THR A 17 3.29 9.35 3.37
C THR A 17 4.43 8.43 3.79
N VAL A 18 5.51 8.99 4.33
CA VAL A 18 6.67 8.22 4.80
C VAL A 18 6.28 7.27 5.92
N LEU A 19 5.44 7.72 6.87
CA LEU A 19 4.98 6.90 7.98
C LEU A 19 4.20 5.68 7.50
N VAL A 20 3.24 5.85 6.59
CA VAL A 20 2.45 4.72 6.05
C VAL A 20 3.35 3.74 5.31
N GLY A 21 4.20 4.22 4.40
CA GLY A 21 5.11 3.35 3.66
C GLY A 21 6.05 2.56 4.57
N GLY A 22 6.60 3.21 5.59
CA GLY A 22 7.47 2.57 6.60
C GLY A 22 6.73 1.52 7.43
N LEU A 23 5.54 1.83 7.94
CA LEU A 23 4.75 0.87 8.74
C LEU A 23 4.33 -0.37 7.93
N ARG A 24 4.10 -0.22 6.61
CA ARG A 24 3.77 -1.33 5.72
C ARG A 24 4.94 -2.31 5.57
N VAL A 25 6.14 -1.82 5.27
CA VAL A 25 7.32 -2.70 5.13
C VAL A 25 7.74 -3.31 6.47
N LEU A 26 7.47 -2.64 7.58
CA LEU A 26 7.68 -3.16 8.94
C LEU A 26 6.61 -4.15 9.40
N ASN A 27 5.66 -4.53 8.54
CA ASN A 27 4.59 -5.48 8.84
C ASN A 27 3.76 -5.09 10.09
N ALA A 28 3.57 -3.80 10.33
CA ALA A 28 2.84 -3.27 11.49
C ALA A 28 1.31 -3.27 11.30
N ASN A 29 0.80 -4.18 10.47
CA ASN A 29 -0.62 -4.28 10.17
C ASN A 29 -1.38 -4.98 11.30
N PHE A 30 -2.62 -4.54 11.52
CA PHE A 30 -3.53 -5.21 12.45
C PHE A 30 -3.76 -6.67 12.01
N TYR A 31 -3.74 -7.60 12.97
CA TYR A 31 -3.75 -9.06 12.73
C TYR A 31 -2.71 -9.57 11.73
N GLN A 32 -1.58 -8.87 11.53
CA GLN A 32 -0.52 -9.26 10.60
C GLN A 32 -1.03 -9.47 9.15
N SER A 33 -2.09 -8.75 8.77
CA SER A 33 -2.61 -8.77 7.40
C SER A 33 -1.51 -8.41 6.39
N GLN A 34 -1.49 -9.08 5.25
CA GLN A 34 -0.52 -8.83 4.17
C GLN A 34 -0.93 -7.66 3.25
N ASN A 35 -2.03 -6.98 3.57
CA ASN A 35 -2.52 -5.85 2.78
C ASN A 35 -1.53 -4.67 2.81
N GLY A 36 -1.07 -4.24 1.64
CA GLY A 36 -0.15 -3.12 1.52
C GLY A 36 1.32 -3.45 1.84
N VAL A 37 1.64 -4.69 2.21
CA VAL A 37 3.03 -5.12 2.51
C VAL A 37 3.76 -5.41 1.20
N PHE A 38 4.09 -4.35 0.47
CA PHE A 38 4.75 -4.46 -0.83
C PHE A 38 6.27 -4.62 -0.69
N THR A 39 6.70 -5.72 -0.08
CA THR A 39 8.11 -6.09 0.05
C THR A 39 8.25 -7.60 0.20
N ASN A 40 9.39 -8.12 -0.24
CA ASN A 40 9.80 -9.51 0.01
C ASN A 40 10.68 -9.63 1.27
N ARG A 41 10.94 -8.52 1.97
CA ARG A 41 11.73 -8.47 3.20
C ARG A 41 10.95 -7.73 4.30
N PRO A 42 9.86 -8.31 4.83
CA PRO A 42 9.15 -7.71 5.95
C PRO A 42 10.09 -7.44 7.13
N GLU A 43 9.75 -6.44 7.95
CA GLU A 43 10.50 -6.05 9.16
C GLU A 43 11.85 -5.37 8.90
N VAL A 44 12.17 -5.10 7.63
CA VAL A 44 13.32 -4.28 7.23
C VAL A 44 12.81 -2.93 6.73
N LEU A 45 13.29 -1.84 7.31
CA LEU A 45 12.89 -0.48 6.91
C LEU A 45 13.53 -0.10 5.56
N THR A 46 12.75 -0.20 4.49
CA THR A 46 13.14 0.13 3.11
C THR A 46 12.09 1.03 2.44
N ASN A 47 12.37 1.52 1.23
CA ASN A 47 11.40 2.24 0.40
C ASN A 47 10.60 1.29 -0.53
N ASP A 48 10.62 -0.03 -0.29
CA ASP A 48 10.03 -1.04 -1.17
C ASP A 48 8.52 -0.80 -1.40
N PHE A 49 7.81 -0.26 -0.40
CA PHE A 49 6.40 0.13 -0.55
C PHE A 49 6.16 1.01 -1.77
N PHE A 50 6.95 2.08 -1.92
CA PHE A 50 6.80 3.04 -3.01
C PHE A 50 7.31 2.50 -4.34
N LEU A 51 8.42 1.76 -4.32
CA LEU A 51 8.97 1.13 -5.52
C LEU A 51 7.97 0.17 -6.17
N ASN A 52 7.32 -0.66 -5.36
CA ASN A 52 6.36 -1.65 -5.84
C ASN A 52 4.98 -1.06 -6.14
N LEU A 53 4.56 -0.02 -5.41
CA LEU A 53 3.30 0.68 -5.69
C LEU A 53 3.33 1.39 -7.04
N LEU A 54 4.45 2.03 -7.37
CA LEU A 54 4.62 2.83 -8.59
C LEU A 54 5.17 2.02 -9.78
N ASP A 55 5.35 0.71 -9.61
CA ASP A 55 5.76 -0.20 -10.68
C ASP A 55 4.65 -0.38 -11.72
N LEU A 56 4.85 0.18 -12.92
CA LEU A 56 3.94 0.06 -14.06
C LEU A 56 3.82 -1.38 -14.61
N GLY A 57 4.68 -2.29 -14.17
CA GLY A 57 4.57 -3.73 -14.38
C GLY A 57 3.47 -4.38 -13.54
N THR A 58 2.94 -3.68 -12.54
CA THR A 58 1.84 -4.16 -11.69
C THR A 58 0.53 -3.48 -12.10
N THR A 59 -0.53 -4.27 -12.31
CA THR A 59 -1.89 -3.76 -12.57
C THR A 59 -2.81 -4.08 -11.40
N TRP A 60 -3.63 -3.11 -11.00
CA TRP A 60 -4.50 -3.21 -9.84
C TRP A 60 -5.96 -3.37 -10.26
N LYS A 61 -6.66 -4.34 -9.67
CA LYS A 61 -8.10 -4.56 -9.87
C LYS A 61 -8.80 -4.76 -8.52
N ALA A 62 -10.01 -4.24 -8.38
CA ALA A 62 -10.84 -4.50 -7.21
C ALA A 62 -11.13 -6.00 -7.07
N ALA A 63 -11.04 -6.52 -5.85
CA ALA A 63 -11.27 -7.93 -5.53
C ALA A 63 -12.75 -8.27 -5.32
N SER A 64 -13.59 -7.27 -5.03
CA SER A 64 -15.02 -7.41 -4.80
C SER A 64 -15.75 -6.07 -5.04
N GLU A 65 -17.07 -6.12 -5.18
CA GLU A 65 -17.93 -4.93 -5.38
C GLU A 65 -17.87 -3.92 -4.23
N THR A 66 -17.37 -4.34 -3.05
CA THR A 66 -17.18 -3.46 -1.90
C THR A 66 -15.94 -2.55 -1.99
N ASP A 67 -15.11 -2.66 -3.05
CA ASP A 67 -14.01 -1.73 -3.39
C ASP A 67 -13.02 -1.38 -2.26
N ASP A 68 -12.86 -2.29 -1.29
CA ASP A 68 -11.96 -2.12 -0.14
C ASP A 68 -10.65 -2.91 -0.28
N LEU A 69 -10.64 -3.91 -1.17
CA LEU A 69 -9.49 -4.77 -1.46
C LEU A 69 -9.17 -4.75 -2.95
N PHE A 70 -7.88 -4.69 -3.25
CA PHE A 70 -7.35 -4.64 -4.60
C PHE A 70 -6.27 -5.69 -4.77
N VAL A 71 -6.33 -6.38 -5.89
CA VAL A 71 -5.34 -7.37 -6.32
C VAL A 71 -4.40 -6.71 -7.32
N GLY A 72 -3.11 -6.68 -6.98
CA GLY A 72 -2.03 -6.29 -7.86
C GLY A 72 -1.46 -7.52 -8.57
N SER A 73 -1.53 -7.58 -9.89
CA SER A 73 -0.97 -8.68 -10.69
C SER A 73 0.09 -8.19 -11.68
N ASP A 74 0.99 -9.09 -12.08
CA ASP A 74 1.93 -8.84 -13.15
C ASP A 74 1.18 -8.57 -14.47
N ARG A 75 1.46 -7.44 -15.10
CA ARG A 75 0.76 -7.00 -16.31
C ARG A 75 0.96 -7.94 -17.50
N ARG A 76 2.06 -8.68 -17.55
CA ARG A 76 2.39 -9.61 -18.66
C ARG A 76 1.99 -11.04 -18.34
N ALA A 77 2.35 -11.52 -17.16
CA ALA A 77 2.14 -12.91 -16.75
C ALA A 77 0.77 -13.15 -16.09
N GLY A 78 0.11 -12.10 -15.59
CA GLY A 78 -1.17 -12.18 -14.87
C GLY A 78 -1.06 -12.72 -13.45
N GLY A 79 0.14 -13.15 -13.01
CA GLY A 79 0.37 -13.71 -11.68
C GLY A 79 0.13 -12.69 -10.57
N LEU A 80 -0.49 -13.14 -9.47
CA LEU A 80 -0.67 -12.34 -8.25
C LEU A 80 0.68 -11.87 -7.72
N LYS A 81 0.84 -10.56 -7.51
CA LYS A 81 2.01 -9.96 -6.86
C LYS A 81 1.67 -9.46 -5.47
N TRP A 82 0.59 -8.68 -5.35
CA TRP A 82 0.29 -7.93 -4.12
C TRP A 82 -1.22 -7.88 -3.83
N ILE A 83 -1.55 -7.63 -2.58
CA ILE A 83 -2.91 -7.28 -2.14
C ILE A 83 -2.82 -5.95 -1.41
N GLY A 84 -3.69 -5.01 -1.74
CA GLY A 84 -3.72 -3.67 -1.16
C GLY A 84 -5.14 -3.24 -0.82
N THR A 85 -5.24 -2.23 0.02
CA THR A 85 -6.49 -1.52 0.33
C THR A 85 -6.50 -0.15 -0.33
N ARG A 86 -7.63 0.56 -0.25
CA ARG A 86 -7.73 1.96 -0.68
C ARG A 86 -6.70 2.87 -0.01
N VAL A 87 -6.36 2.60 1.26
CA VAL A 87 -5.35 3.37 2.01
C VAL A 87 -3.96 3.23 1.39
N ASP A 88 -3.67 2.10 0.75
CA ASP A 88 -2.36 1.85 0.13
C ASP A 88 -2.30 2.47 -1.26
N LEU A 89 -3.36 2.29 -2.04
CA LEU A 89 -3.40 2.74 -3.43
C LEU A 89 -3.62 4.24 -3.60
N ILE A 90 -4.14 4.96 -2.59
CA ILE A 90 -4.33 6.42 -2.67
C ILE A 90 -3.02 7.18 -2.93
N PHE A 91 -1.88 6.60 -2.53
CA PHE A 91 -0.55 7.17 -2.77
C PHE A 91 -0.08 7.00 -4.23
N GLY A 92 -0.71 6.11 -5.00
CA GLY A 92 -0.43 5.90 -6.42
C GLY A 92 -1.55 6.38 -7.35
N SER A 93 -2.68 6.84 -6.82
CA SER A 93 -3.88 7.17 -7.59
C SER A 93 -4.21 8.67 -7.66
N ASN A 94 -3.32 9.56 -7.23
CA ASN A 94 -3.61 10.99 -7.22
C ASN A 94 -3.42 11.63 -8.61
N SER A 95 -4.53 12.08 -9.19
CA SER A 95 -4.63 13.18 -10.16
C SER A 95 -5.54 14.26 -9.58
#